data_AF-A0A0F2Q5X1-F1
#
_entry.id   AF-A0A0F2Q5X1-F1
#
_cell.length_a   1.000
_cell.length_b   1.000
_cell.length_c   1.000
_cell.angle_alpha   90.00
_cell.angle_beta   90.00
_cell.angle_gamma   90.00
#
_symmetry.space_group_name_H-M   'P 1'
#
loop_
_entity.id
_entity.type
_entity.pdbx_description
1 polymer ?
#
loop_
_entity_poly.entity_id
_entity_poly.type
_entity_poly.pdbx_seq_one_letter_code
_entity_poly.pdbx_strand_id
1 'polypeptide(L)'
;MKFLCTGDLHIGFRRKLDPEKTIKYFSGIFEDIYTLVCVEDIDALIFTGDIFDDNEVDSRLFQILVNFINKIRKVKIFIAPGNHDPYTSDSPYQNYEWPENVHVFKGWESIEVSDCIIHGYGYLEKAPDIDALLQLDRTKFNTQKTNIVVIHGIVKELQTKEKDKRPALEFSTNDIINIGADLVLLGHIHNPRTLYQTDKILAAYSGEPINRYQRELVSRGVIVGEISGKMIDLKLRSLKCPQEYKIFSRRGRDYSKQQESYEPVYHNELKWDMLRN
;
A
#
# COMPACT_ATOMS: atom_id res chain seq x y z
N MET A 1 -5.85 -6.18 17.40
CA MET A 1 -4.68 -5.63 16.67
C MET A 1 -5.17 -4.54 15.74
N LYS A 2 -4.58 -3.36 15.76
CA LYS A 2 -4.86 -2.30 14.79
C LYS A 2 -3.66 -2.13 13.86
N PHE A 3 -3.91 -2.06 12.56
CA PHE A 3 -2.88 -1.87 11.55
C PHE A 3 -3.17 -0.66 10.67
N LEU A 4 -2.12 -0.09 10.10
CA LEU A 4 -2.20 0.91 9.04
C LEU A 4 -1.60 0.30 7.77
N CYS A 5 -2.31 0.42 6.65
CA CYS A 5 -1.92 -0.08 5.35
C CYS A 5 -1.80 1.08 4.37
N THR A 6 -0.67 1.15 3.69
CA THR A 6 -0.38 2.11 2.62
C THR A 6 0.50 1.44 1.57
N GLY A 7 0.58 2.00 0.37
CA GLY A 7 1.46 1.53 -0.68
C GLY A 7 1.62 2.60 -1.75
N ASP A 8 2.28 2.26 -2.85
CA ASP A 8 2.32 3.09 -4.05
C ASP A 8 2.80 4.53 -3.75
N LEU A 9 3.79 4.65 -2.86
CA LEU A 9 4.37 5.94 -2.47
C LEU A 9 5.20 6.53 -3.60
N HIS A 10 5.86 5.67 -4.40
CA HIS A 10 6.73 6.04 -5.51
C HIS A 10 7.77 7.10 -5.10
N ILE A 11 8.45 6.86 -3.97
CA ILE A 11 9.56 7.70 -3.50
C ILE A 11 10.59 7.80 -4.62
N GLY A 12 10.85 9.02 -5.08
CA GLY A 12 11.79 9.29 -6.17
C GLY A 12 11.16 9.62 -7.53
N PHE A 13 9.86 9.37 -7.77
CA PHE A 13 9.18 9.66 -9.06
C PHE A 13 9.29 11.13 -9.52
N ARG A 14 9.61 12.02 -8.58
CA ARG A 14 9.77 13.47 -8.79
C ARG A 14 11.19 13.88 -9.22
N ARG A 15 11.97 13.04 -9.92
CA ARG A 15 13.34 13.36 -10.40
C ARG A 15 13.46 14.68 -11.20
N LYS A 16 12.37 15.14 -11.82
CA LYS A 16 12.33 16.40 -12.59
C LYS A 16 11.91 17.64 -11.78
N LEU A 17 11.52 17.47 -10.51
CA LEU A 17 11.24 18.56 -9.60
C LEU A 17 12.49 18.90 -8.79
N ASP A 18 12.46 20.09 -8.21
CA ASP A 18 13.46 20.54 -7.25
C ASP A 18 13.65 19.50 -6.12
N PRO A 19 14.89 19.06 -5.82
CA PRO A 19 15.15 18.03 -4.82
C PRO A 19 14.60 18.39 -3.43
N GLU A 20 14.73 19.64 -3.01
CA GLU A 20 14.24 20.10 -1.70
C GLU A 20 12.71 20.05 -1.61
N LYS A 21 12.01 20.40 -2.70
CA LYS A 21 10.55 20.22 -2.76
C LYS A 21 10.13 18.75 -2.67
N THR A 22 10.91 17.84 -3.26
CA THR A 22 10.64 16.40 -3.19
C THR A 22 10.86 15.87 -1.78
N ILE A 23 11.94 16.27 -1.13
CA ILE A 23 12.23 15.97 0.29
C ILE A 23 11.10 16.46 1.19
N LYS A 24 10.69 17.73 1.04
CA LYS A 24 9.62 18.33 1.85
C LYS A 24 8.28 17.62 1.65
N TYR A 25 7.99 17.21 0.41
CA TYR A 25 6.78 16.46 0.06
C TYR A 25 6.70 15.13 0.80
N PHE A 26 7.73 14.28 0.70
CA PHE A 26 7.73 12.99 1.37
C PHE A 26 7.80 13.14 2.90
N SER A 27 8.54 14.13 3.41
CA SER A 27 8.58 14.43 4.84
C SER A 27 7.18 14.73 5.38
N GLY A 28 6.38 15.54 4.67
CA GLY A 28 5.00 15.84 5.07
C GLY A 28 4.09 14.61 5.06
N ILE A 29 4.20 13.72 4.06
CA ILE A 29 3.45 12.45 4.04
C ILE A 29 3.78 11.63 5.29
N PHE A 30 5.06 11.49 5.62
CA PHE A 30 5.47 10.69 6.77
C PHE A 30 5.11 11.34 8.12
N GLU A 31 5.03 12.67 8.20
CA GLU A 31 4.49 13.38 9.37
C GLU A 31 3.00 13.10 9.57
N ASP A 32 2.21 13.10 8.49
CA ASP A 32 0.78 12.76 8.54
C ASP A 32 0.59 11.29 8.95
N ILE A 33 1.34 10.36 8.34
CA ILE A 33 1.30 8.94 8.72
C ILE A 33 1.76 8.75 10.16
N TYR A 34 2.82 9.43 10.61
CA TYR A 34 3.29 9.39 12.00
C TYR A 34 2.19 9.83 12.98
N THR A 35 1.50 10.92 12.65
CA THR A 35 0.40 11.44 13.46
C THR A 35 -0.72 10.41 13.57
N LEU A 36 -1.12 9.80 12.44
CA LEU A 36 -2.12 8.73 12.44
C LEU A 36 -1.69 7.52 13.25
N VAL A 37 -0.45 7.07 13.09
CA VAL A 37 0.11 5.95 13.88
C VAL A 37 -0.02 6.21 15.38
N CYS A 38 0.24 7.44 15.82
CA CYS A 38 0.15 7.81 17.23
C CYS A 38 -1.30 7.96 17.71
N VAL A 39 -2.16 8.63 16.94
CA VAL A 39 -3.55 8.93 17.33
C VAL A 39 -4.41 7.67 17.34
N GLU A 40 -4.21 6.78 16.37
CA GLU A 40 -4.98 5.54 16.25
C GLU A 40 -4.40 4.41 17.11
N ASP A 41 -3.21 4.56 17.70
CA ASP A 41 -2.49 3.50 18.44
C ASP A 41 -2.25 2.26 17.57
N ILE A 42 -1.51 2.44 16.48
CA ILE A 42 -1.26 1.41 15.47
C ILE A 42 -0.20 0.40 15.97
N ASP A 43 -0.53 -0.89 15.93
CA ASP A 43 0.37 -1.99 16.29
C ASP A 43 1.31 -2.36 15.12
N ALA A 44 0.81 -2.29 13.89
CA ALA A 44 1.53 -2.69 12.68
C ALA A 44 1.32 -1.74 11.50
N LEU A 45 2.39 -1.41 10.78
CA LEU A 45 2.37 -0.65 9.53
C LEU A 45 2.71 -1.59 8.37
N ILE A 46 1.82 -1.69 7.39
CA ILE A 46 1.94 -2.58 6.23
C ILE A 46 2.11 -1.74 4.97
N PHE A 47 3.23 -1.95 4.27
CA PHE A 47 3.48 -1.42 2.95
C PHE A 47 3.18 -2.46 1.88
N THR A 48 2.21 -2.19 1.01
CA THR A 48 1.75 -3.11 -0.04
C THR A 48 2.58 -3.04 -1.33
N GLY A 49 3.77 -2.42 -1.28
CA GLY A 49 4.72 -2.32 -2.39
C GLY A 49 4.76 -0.96 -3.08
N ASP A 50 5.67 -0.82 -4.05
CA ASP A 50 5.99 0.42 -4.74
C ASP A 50 6.24 1.57 -3.74
N ILE A 51 7.07 1.29 -2.71
CA ILE A 51 7.56 2.32 -1.80
C ILE A 51 8.43 3.29 -2.59
N PHE A 52 9.29 2.77 -3.47
CA PHE A 52 10.18 3.54 -4.32
C PHE A 52 9.73 3.48 -5.79
N ASP A 53 9.99 4.55 -6.55
CA ASP A 53 9.64 4.60 -7.98
C ASP A 53 10.54 3.69 -8.85
N ASP A 54 11.75 3.44 -8.38
CA ASP A 54 12.62 2.38 -8.86
C ASP A 54 13.69 2.09 -7.78
N ASN A 55 14.56 1.10 -8.03
CA ASN A 55 15.63 0.73 -7.11
C ASN A 55 16.73 1.81 -6.96
N GLU A 56 16.84 2.76 -7.89
CA GLU A 56 17.81 3.85 -7.83
C GLU A 56 17.27 5.02 -6.98
N VAL A 57 17.37 4.86 -5.66
CA VAL A 57 16.83 5.84 -4.70
C VAL A 57 17.90 6.84 -4.24
N ASP A 58 17.58 8.14 -4.28
CA ASP A 58 18.41 9.19 -3.65
C ASP A 58 18.51 8.91 -2.15
N SER A 59 19.74 8.85 -1.63
CA SER A 59 20.02 8.48 -0.24
C SER A 59 19.35 9.41 0.78
N ARG A 60 19.10 10.68 0.45
CA ARG A 60 18.37 11.62 1.33
C ARG A 60 16.90 11.23 1.42
N LEU A 61 16.28 10.79 0.32
CA LEU A 61 14.90 10.31 0.32
C LEU A 61 14.76 9.00 1.12
N PHE A 62 15.72 8.10 0.95
CA PHE A 62 15.80 6.90 1.78
C PHE A 62 15.94 7.24 3.28
N GLN A 63 16.82 8.19 3.61
CA GLN A 63 17.03 8.62 4.99
C GLN A 63 15.77 9.23 5.63
N ILE A 64 14.92 9.92 4.87
CA ILE A 64 13.64 10.44 5.37
C ILE A 64 12.73 9.30 5.80
N LEU A 65 12.61 8.24 5.00
CA LEU A 65 11.83 7.05 5.35
C LEU A 65 12.40 6.38 6.61
N VAL A 66 13.72 6.19 6.67
CA VAL A 66 14.37 5.60 7.85
C VAL A 66 14.17 6.45 9.10
N ASN A 67 14.24 7.78 8.99
CA ASN A 67 13.99 8.71 10.09
C ASN A 67 12.56 8.61 10.59
N PHE A 68 11.58 8.48 9.70
CA PHE A 68 10.19 8.22 10.06
C PHE A 68 10.05 6.89 10.81
N ILE A 69 10.61 5.80 10.27
CA ILE A 69 10.56 4.47 10.91
C ILE A 69 11.21 4.48 12.30
N ASN A 70 12.29 5.25 12.48
CA ASN A 70 12.94 5.48 13.78
C ASN A 70 12.01 6.12 14.82
N LYS A 71 11.06 6.96 14.41
CA LYS A 71 10.09 7.57 15.33
C LYS A 71 9.03 6.58 15.82
N ILE A 72 8.83 5.46 15.12
CA ILE A 72 7.78 4.46 15.40
C ILE A 72 8.35 3.07 15.69
N ARG A 73 9.51 3.00 16.37
CA ARG A 73 10.23 1.75 16.68
C ARG A 73 9.41 0.66 17.39
N LYS A 74 8.32 1.03 18.06
CA LYS A 74 7.40 0.09 18.73
C LYS A 74 6.42 -0.58 17.77
N VAL A 75 6.19 0.02 16.61
CA VAL A 75 5.27 -0.48 15.56
C VAL A 75 6.01 -1.48 14.69
N LYS A 76 5.44 -2.66 14.49
CA LYS A 76 5.99 -3.64 13.55
C LYS A 76 5.72 -3.19 12.13
N ILE A 77 6.71 -3.27 11.25
CA ILE A 77 6.59 -2.82 9.87
C ILE A 77 6.78 -4.01 8.93
N PHE A 78 5.86 -4.17 7.99
CA PHE A 78 5.90 -5.21 6.96
C PHE A 78 5.95 -4.56 5.59
N ILE A 79 6.88 -4.98 4.74
CA ILE A 79 7.02 -4.45 3.39
C ILE A 79 6.94 -5.61 2.41
N ALA A 80 5.99 -5.55 1.49
CA ALA A 80 5.92 -6.41 0.32
C ALA A 80 6.45 -5.63 -0.89
N PRO A 81 7.73 -5.82 -1.29
CA PRO A 81 8.31 -5.20 -2.50
C PRO A 81 7.39 -5.30 -3.72
N GLY A 82 7.26 -4.21 -4.48
CA GLY A 82 6.38 -4.11 -5.65
C GLY A 82 7.10 -4.27 -6.98
N ASN A 83 6.40 -3.98 -8.09
CA ASN A 83 6.98 -4.11 -9.43
C ASN A 83 7.89 -2.93 -9.81
N HIS A 84 7.79 -1.80 -9.11
CA HIS A 84 8.73 -0.69 -9.27
C HIS A 84 10.03 -0.93 -8.53
N ASP A 85 9.95 -1.51 -7.35
CA ASP A 85 11.03 -1.74 -6.41
C ASP A 85 11.13 -3.22 -6.01
N PRO A 86 11.45 -4.14 -6.92
CA PRO A 86 11.57 -5.55 -6.58
C PRO A 86 12.75 -5.79 -5.62
N TYR A 87 12.65 -6.83 -4.78
CA TYR A 87 13.74 -7.30 -3.92
C TYR A 87 14.84 -7.96 -4.77
N THR A 88 15.71 -7.13 -5.31
CA THR A 88 16.89 -7.52 -6.09
C THR A 88 18.17 -7.02 -5.43
N SER A 89 19.33 -7.48 -5.89
CA SER A 89 20.63 -7.12 -5.32
C SER A 89 20.94 -5.63 -5.39
N ASP A 90 20.36 -4.91 -6.34
CA ASP A 90 20.47 -3.45 -6.50
C ASP A 90 19.42 -2.69 -5.68
N SER A 91 18.43 -3.38 -5.10
CA SER A 91 17.32 -2.73 -4.41
C SER A 91 17.72 -2.09 -3.07
N PRO A 92 17.01 -1.02 -2.66
CA PRO A 92 17.19 -0.42 -1.33
C PRO A 92 16.95 -1.40 -0.18
N TYR A 93 16.22 -2.48 -0.44
CA TYR A 93 15.94 -3.54 0.52
C TYR A 93 17.15 -4.40 0.86
N GLN A 94 18.15 -4.46 -0.01
CA GLN A 94 19.40 -5.20 0.20
C GLN A 94 20.60 -4.30 0.47
N ASN A 95 20.62 -3.10 -0.12
CA ASN A 95 21.79 -2.24 -0.10
C ASN A 95 21.83 -1.23 1.05
N TYR A 96 20.76 -1.14 1.84
CA TYR A 96 20.71 -0.30 3.03
C TYR A 96 20.38 -1.11 4.28
N GLU A 97 20.81 -0.61 5.43
CA GLU A 97 20.41 -1.14 6.72
C GLU A 97 18.98 -0.70 7.06
N TRP A 98 18.13 -1.69 7.32
CA TRP A 98 16.77 -1.48 7.78
C TRP A 98 16.70 -1.65 9.30
N PRO A 99 15.87 -0.85 9.97
CA PRO A 99 15.56 -1.06 11.37
C PRO A 99 15.05 -2.45 11.73
N GLU A 100 15.35 -2.93 12.95
CA GLU A 100 14.93 -4.25 13.44
C GLU A 100 13.41 -4.45 13.48
N ASN A 101 12.63 -3.37 13.61
CA ASN A 101 11.17 -3.43 13.59
C ASN A 101 10.60 -3.55 12.17
N VAL A 102 11.44 -3.64 11.13
CA VAL A 102 11.03 -3.79 9.74
C VAL A 102 11.31 -5.20 9.25
N HIS A 103 10.28 -5.82 8.69
CA HIS A 103 10.38 -7.07 7.95
C HIS A 103 10.06 -6.82 6.48
N VAL A 104 11.04 -7.05 5.60
CA VAL A 104 10.87 -7.00 4.15
C VAL A 104 10.71 -8.43 3.64
N PHE A 105 9.60 -8.71 2.96
CA PHE A 105 9.30 -10.02 2.40
C PHE A 105 10.20 -10.33 1.20
N LYS A 106 10.78 -11.53 1.18
CA LYS A 106 11.77 -12.00 0.18
C LYS A 106 11.19 -13.15 -0.65
N GLY A 107 10.07 -12.88 -1.31
CA GLY A 107 9.16 -13.90 -1.81
C GLY A 107 8.04 -14.16 -0.81
N TRP A 108 7.52 -15.40 -0.76
CA TRP A 108 6.42 -15.73 0.15
C TRP A 108 6.93 -16.09 1.55
N GLU A 109 6.54 -15.29 2.55
CA GLU A 109 6.82 -15.57 3.96
C GLU A 109 5.56 -15.36 4.80
N SER A 110 5.56 -15.87 6.03
CA SER A 110 4.42 -15.77 6.96
C SER A 110 4.94 -15.44 8.35
N ILE A 111 4.51 -14.29 8.88
CA ILE A 111 4.99 -13.75 10.15
C ILE A 111 3.83 -13.61 11.11
N GLU A 112 3.98 -14.20 12.28
CA GLU A 112 2.97 -14.12 13.34
C GLU A 112 3.10 -12.81 14.14
N VAL A 113 1.96 -12.15 14.35
CA VAL A 113 1.83 -10.90 15.11
C VAL A 113 0.58 -10.97 15.99
N SER A 114 0.78 -11.25 17.28
CA SER A 114 -0.32 -11.51 18.23
C SER A 114 -1.26 -12.61 17.69
N ASP A 115 -2.55 -12.31 17.53
CA ASP A 115 -3.57 -13.25 17.05
C ASP A 115 -3.75 -13.19 15.52
N CYS A 116 -2.82 -12.53 14.82
CA CYS A 116 -2.81 -12.40 13.36
C CYS A 116 -1.57 -13.09 12.78
N ILE A 117 -1.69 -13.61 11.57
CA ILE A 117 -0.57 -14.00 10.71
C ILE A 117 -0.61 -13.09 9.49
N ILE A 118 0.51 -12.44 9.21
CA ILE A 118 0.71 -11.63 8.00
C ILE A 118 1.53 -12.48 7.03
N HIS A 119 0.90 -12.85 5.93
CA HIS A 119 1.56 -13.51 4.81
C HIS A 119 1.89 -12.45 3.76
N GLY A 120 3.12 -12.41 3.29
CA GLY A 120 3.54 -11.40 2.33
C GLY A 120 4.25 -12.02 1.15
N TYR A 121 4.05 -11.44 -0.03
CA TYR A 121 4.85 -11.72 -1.21
C TYR A 121 5.62 -10.48 -1.65
N GLY A 122 6.95 -10.53 -1.55
CA GLY A 122 7.83 -9.53 -2.17
C GLY A 122 8.21 -9.89 -3.59
N TYR A 123 8.03 -8.95 -4.53
CA TYR A 123 8.51 -9.12 -5.91
C TYR A 123 10.00 -9.40 -5.92
N LEU A 124 10.41 -10.37 -6.75
CA LEU A 124 11.80 -10.68 -7.03
C LEU A 124 12.14 -10.19 -8.45
N GLU A 125 13.34 -10.47 -8.94
CA GLU A 125 13.79 -10.09 -10.29
C GLU A 125 12.80 -10.54 -11.39
N LYS A 126 12.17 -11.69 -11.20
CA LYS A 126 11.02 -12.14 -11.97
C LYS A 126 9.85 -12.31 -11.02
N ALA A 127 8.75 -11.63 -11.31
CA ALA A 127 7.48 -11.92 -10.65
C ALA A 127 7.16 -13.41 -10.82
N PRO A 128 6.64 -14.08 -9.79
CA PRO A 128 6.32 -15.48 -9.86
C PRO A 128 5.14 -15.66 -10.81
N ASP A 129 4.96 -16.87 -11.34
CA ASP A 129 3.68 -17.21 -11.92
C ASP A 129 2.60 -17.15 -10.83
N ILE A 130 1.42 -16.62 -11.16
CA ILE A 130 0.28 -16.63 -10.26
C ILE A 130 -0.05 -18.06 -9.83
N ASP A 131 0.10 -19.05 -10.71
CA ASP A 131 -0.14 -20.47 -10.36
C ASP A 131 0.83 -20.94 -9.27
N ALA A 132 2.09 -20.52 -9.33
CA ALA A 132 3.06 -20.81 -8.28
C ALA A 132 2.71 -20.08 -6.97
N LEU A 133 2.19 -18.86 -7.05
CA LEU A 133 1.69 -18.09 -5.91
C LEU A 133 0.32 -18.59 -5.39
N LEU A 134 -0.41 -19.43 -6.12
CA LEU A 134 -1.66 -20.02 -5.64
C LEU A 134 -1.46 -21.46 -5.12
N GLN A 135 -0.33 -22.09 -5.46
CA GLN A 135 0.14 -23.37 -4.90
C GLN A 135 0.82 -23.23 -3.53
N LEU A 136 0.61 -22.10 -2.85
CA LEU A 136 1.19 -21.82 -1.55
C LEU A 136 0.93 -22.92 -0.54
N ASP A 137 1.89 -23.09 0.36
CA ASP A 137 1.77 -23.99 1.48
C ASP A 137 0.67 -23.51 2.44
N ARG A 138 -0.55 -23.98 2.20
CA ARG A 138 -1.73 -23.67 3.04
C ARG A 138 -1.57 -24.15 4.47
N THR A 139 -0.56 -24.98 4.80
CA THR A 139 -0.29 -25.37 6.20
C THR A 139 0.14 -24.17 7.06
N LYS A 140 0.54 -23.05 6.44
CA LYS A 140 0.84 -21.79 7.14
C LYS A 140 -0.40 -21.00 7.52
N PHE A 141 -1.56 -21.28 6.92
CA PHE A 141 -2.81 -20.62 7.28
C PHE A 141 -3.37 -21.28 8.54
N ASN A 142 -3.61 -20.47 9.56
CA ASN A 142 -4.15 -20.95 10.83
C ASN A 142 -5.59 -20.48 10.99
N THR A 143 -6.55 -21.40 10.98
CA THR A 143 -7.97 -21.08 11.10
C THR A 143 -8.34 -20.46 12.46
N GLN A 144 -7.53 -20.65 13.50
CA GLN A 144 -7.70 -20.06 14.82
C GLN A 144 -7.19 -18.62 14.92
N LYS A 145 -6.43 -18.15 13.92
CA LYS A 145 -5.89 -16.78 13.84
C LYS A 145 -6.47 -16.04 12.66
N THR A 146 -6.32 -14.72 12.64
CA THR A 146 -6.66 -13.92 11.46
C THR A 146 -5.51 -13.96 10.47
N ASN A 147 -5.77 -14.33 9.22
CA ASN A 147 -4.76 -14.45 8.17
C ASN A 147 -4.92 -13.29 7.20
N ILE A 148 -3.95 -12.36 7.21
CA ILE A 148 -3.88 -11.24 6.26
C ILE A 148 -2.82 -11.56 5.22
N VAL A 149 -3.16 -11.40 3.95
CA VAL A 149 -2.22 -11.55 2.84
C VAL A 149 -1.88 -10.18 2.27
N VAL A 150 -0.60 -9.92 2.00
CA VAL A 150 -0.08 -8.65 1.46
C VAL A 150 0.63 -8.94 0.14
N ILE A 151 0.08 -8.46 -0.97
CA ILE A 151 0.61 -8.72 -2.32
C ILE A 151 0.53 -7.44 -3.15
N HIS A 152 1.53 -7.20 -3.99
CA HIS A 152 1.48 -6.13 -4.98
C HIS A 152 0.95 -6.68 -6.32
N GLY A 153 -0.19 -6.21 -6.83
CA GLY A 153 -0.77 -6.80 -8.04
C GLY A 153 -2.15 -6.26 -8.37
N ILE A 154 -2.76 -6.80 -9.42
CA ILE A 154 -4.03 -6.33 -9.98
C ILE A 154 -5.10 -7.39 -9.79
N VAL A 155 -6.27 -6.99 -9.32
CA VAL A 155 -7.51 -7.77 -9.47
C VAL A 155 -8.19 -7.29 -10.73
N LYS A 156 -8.35 -8.16 -11.72
CA LYS A 156 -8.80 -7.81 -13.09
C LYS A 156 -10.13 -7.04 -13.07
N GLU A 157 -11.03 -7.43 -12.18
CA GLU A 157 -12.36 -6.84 -12.00
C GLU A 157 -12.32 -5.45 -11.34
N LEU A 158 -11.21 -5.09 -10.69
CA LEU A 158 -10.99 -3.77 -10.09
C LEU A 158 -10.09 -2.86 -10.95
N GLN A 159 -9.60 -3.33 -12.08
CA GLN A 159 -8.67 -2.60 -12.93
C GLN A 159 -9.35 -1.38 -13.59
N THR A 160 -8.60 -0.29 -13.75
CA THR A 160 -9.04 0.85 -14.57
C THR A 160 -8.57 0.72 -16.01
N LYS A 161 -9.05 1.61 -16.90
CA LYS A 161 -8.59 1.63 -18.30
C LYS A 161 -7.10 1.99 -18.44
N GLU A 162 -6.47 2.54 -17.40
CA GLU A 162 -5.03 2.83 -17.42
C GLU A 162 -4.24 1.55 -17.18
N LYS A 163 -3.38 1.21 -18.15
CA LYS A 163 -2.45 0.10 -18.05
C LYS A 163 -1.09 0.64 -17.61
N ASP A 164 -0.55 0.06 -16.55
CA ASP A 164 0.88 0.20 -16.27
C ASP A 164 1.69 -0.44 -17.41
N LYS A 165 2.88 0.09 -17.65
CA LYS A 165 3.85 -0.43 -18.61
C LYS A 165 4.67 -1.59 -18.01
N ARG A 166 4.78 -1.67 -16.68
CA ARG A 166 5.47 -2.76 -16.01
C ARG A 166 4.50 -3.95 -15.82
N PRO A 167 4.97 -5.21 -15.98
CA PRO A 167 4.15 -6.38 -15.68
C PRO A 167 3.74 -6.40 -14.21
N ALA A 168 2.51 -6.82 -13.95
CA ALA A 168 1.98 -7.04 -12.60
C ALA A 168 1.41 -8.45 -12.49
N LEU A 169 1.37 -8.99 -11.28
CA LEU A 169 0.58 -10.17 -10.96
C LEU A 169 -0.90 -9.86 -11.16
N GLU A 170 -1.60 -10.67 -11.95
CA GLU A 170 -3.02 -10.44 -12.25
C GLU A 170 -3.90 -11.56 -11.70
N PHE A 171 -4.73 -11.21 -10.72
CA PHE A 171 -5.68 -12.09 -10.04
C PHE A 171 -7.10 -11.90 -10.60
N SER A 172 -7.86 -12.98 -10.69
CA SER A 172 -9.32 -12.92 -10.72
C SER A 172 -9.90 -12.85 -9.31
N THR A 173 -11.18 -12.51 -9.19
CA THR A 173 -11.91 -12.63 -7.93
C THR A 173 -11.84 -14.05 -7.35
N ASN A 174 -11.88 -15.07 -8.20
CA ASN A 174 -11.81 -16.47 -7.77
C ASN A 174 -10.41 -16.81 -7.22
N ASP A 175 -9.35 -16.23 -7.76
CA ASP A 175 -8.00 -16.40 -7.24
C ASP A 175 -7.89 -15.79 -5.83
N ILE A 176 -8.42 -14.59 -5.62
CA ILE A 176 -8.49 -13.94 -4.30
C ILE A 176 -9.28 -14.80 -3.29
N ILE A 177 -10.41 -15.38 -3.69
CA ILE A 177 -11.18 -16.31 -2.85
C ILE A 177 -10.34 -17.56 -2.52
N ASN A 178 -9.67 -18.12 -3.53
CA ASN A 178 -8.90 -19.35 -3.40
C ASN A 178 -7.68 -19.18 -2.51
N ILE A 179 -7.10 -17.99 -2.38
CA ILE A 179 -6.04 -17.71 -1.39
C ILE A 179 -6.49 -18.13 0.01
N GLY A 180 -7.78 -17.98 0.35
CA GLY A 180 -8.35 -18.43 1.61
C GLY A 180 -7.99 -17.55 2.81
N ALA A 181 -7.53 -16.32 2.57
CA ALA A 181 -7.24 -15.33 3.61
C ALA A 181 -8.52 -14.75 4.21
N ASP A 182 -8.40 -14.20 5.43
CA ASP A 182 -9.46 -13.40 6.03
C ASP A 182 -9.56 -12.03 5.35
N LEU A 183 -8.42 -11.46 4.89
CA LEU A 183 -8.32 -10.23 4.10
C LEU A 183 -7.06 -10.25 3.22
N VAL A 184 -7.15 -9.71 2.00
CA VAL A 184 -6.00 -9.45 1.12
C VAL A 184 -5.77 -7.93 0.96
N LEU A 185 -4.62 -7.44 1.39
CA LEU A 185 -4.16 -6.07 1.18
C LEU A 185 -3.33 -6.00 -0.10
N LEU A 186 -3.70 -5.09 -1.00
CA LEU A 186 -3.15 -4.97 -2.33
C LEU A 186 -2.49 -3.60 -2.57
N GLY A 187 -1.38 -3.60 -3.31
CA GLY A 187 -0.77 -2.41 -3.92
C GLY A 187 -0.82 -2.51 -5.44
N HIS A 188 -0.38 -1.47 -6.17
CA HIS A 188 -0.31 -1.29 -7.63
C HIS A 188 -1.40 -0.34 -8.16
N ILE A 189 -2.66 -0.53 -7.74
CA ILE A 189 -3.74 0.37 -8.14
C ILE A 189 -3.67 1.62 -7.28
N HIS A 190 -3.31 2.75 -7.89
CA HIS A 190 -3.12 4.01 -7.17
C HIS A 190 -4.41 4.59 -6.55
N ASN A 191 -5.61 4.14 -6.91
CA ASN A 191 -6.85 4.61 -6.32
C ASN A 191 -7.35 3.62 -5.26
N PRO A 192 -7.90 4.09 -4.12
CA PRO A 192 -8.51 3.19 -3.16
C PRO A 192 -9.64 2.37 -3.79
N ARG A 193 -9.62 1.06 -3.62
CA ARG A 193 -10.63 0.13 -4.12
C ARG A 193 -10.81 -1.05 -3.17
N THR A 194 -12.01 -1.63 -3.16
CA THR A 194 -12.33 -2.77 -2.30
C THR A 194 -13.07 -3.82 -3.12
N LEU A 195 -12.68 -5.08 -2.97
CA LEU A 195 -13.37 -6.24 -3.52
C LEU A 195 -14.24 -6.85 -2.42
N TYR A 196 -15.53 -6.99 -2.70
CA TYR A 196 -16.48 -7.61 -1.78
C TYR A 196 -16.98 -8.95 -2.32
N GLN A 197 -17.30 -9.85 -1.39
CA GLN A 197 -18.18 -10.98 -1.61
C GLN A 197 -19.32 -10.87 -0.61
N THR A 198 -20.52 -10.61 -1.12
CA THR A 198 -21.67 -10.18 -0.32
C THR A 198 -21.30 -8.99 0.57
N ASP A 199 -21.27 -9.18 1.89
CA ASP A 199 -20.95 -8.14 2.88
C ASP A 199 -19.51 -8.28 3.43
N LYS A 200 -18.75 -9.28 2.99
CA LYS A 200 -17.36 -9.50 3.41
C LYS A 200 -16.40 -8.80 2.46
N ILE A 201 -15.47 -8.02 3.02
CA ILE A 201 -14.32 -7.52 2.27
C ILE A 201 -13.34 -8.68 2.03
N LEU A 202 -13.09 -8.98 0.75
CA LEU A 202 -12.08 -9.96 0.37
C LEU A 202 -10.71 -9.32 0.20
N ALA A 203 -10.67 -8.16 -0.46
CA ALA A 203 -9.43 -7.46 -0.73
C ALA A 203 -9.59 -5.94 -0.74
N ALA A 204 -8.52 -5.22 -0.45
CA ALA A 204 -8.51 -3.76 -0.47
C ALA A 204 -7.18 -3.19 -0.99
N TYR A 205 -7.28 -2.17 -1.84
CA TYR A 205 -6.19 -1.28 -2.22
C TYR A 205 -6.31 0.00 -1.38
N SER A 206 -5.23 0.41 -0.72
CA SER A 206 -5.16 1.76 -0.14
C SER A 206 -5.00 2.82 -1.24
N GLY A 207 -4.34 2.45 -2.33
CA GLY A 207 -3.86 3.39 -3.34
C GLY A 207 -2.69 4.24 -2.86
N GLU A 208 -2.26 5.17 -3.73
CA GLU A 208 -1.25 6.18 -3.42
C GLU A 208 -1.84 7.17 -2.40
N PRO A 209 -1.13 7.48 -1.30
CA PRO A 209 -1.76 8.04 -0.11
C PRO A 209 -2.09 9.52 -0.20
N ILE A 210 -1.57 10.24 -1.20
CA ILE A 210 -1.88 11.65 -1.42
C ILE A 210 -2.00 12.03 -2.89
N ASN A 211 -2.78 13.08 -3.15
CA ASN A 211 -3.02 13.55 -4.52
C ASN A 211 -1.75 14.09 -5.17
N ARG A 212 -1.46 13.60 -6.37
CA ARG A 212 -0.29 14.01 -7.16
C ARG A 212 -0.54 15.33 -7.91
N TYR A 213 -1.79 15.61 -8.28
CA TYR A 213 -2.17 16.74 -9.14
C TYR A 213 -3.16 17.70 -8.47
N GLN A 214 -3.12 18.98 -8.85
CA GLN A 214 -3.94 20.02 -8.22
C GLN A 214 -5.45 19.84 -8.41
N ARG A 215 -5.85 19.22 -9.52
CA ARG A 215 -7.24 18.98 -9.90
C ARG A 215 -7.67 17.52 -9.72
N GLU A 216 -6.93 16.76 -8.94
CA GLU A 216 -7.33 15.40 -8.62
C GLU A 216 -8.50 15.43 -7.63
N LEU A 217 -9.63 14.86 -8.05
CA LEU A 217 -10.88 14.81 -7.27
C LEU A 217 -11.06 13.46 -6.56
N VAL A 218 -10.06 12.57 -6.65
CA VAL A 218 -10.08 11.27 -6.00
C VAL A 218 -9.64 11.42 -4.56
N SER A 219 -10.44 10.92 -3.64
CA SER A 219 -10.05 10.83 -2.24
C SER A 219 -8.91 9.83 -2.08
N ARG A 220 -7.83 10.24 -1.43
CA ARG A 220 -6.64 9.43 -1.18
C ARG A 220 -6.33 9.37 0.30
N GLY A 221 -5.60 8.35 0.71
CA GLY A 221 -5.29 8.16 2.11
C GLY A 221 -4.64 6.82 2.40
N VAL A 222 -4.75 6.40 3.64
CA VAL A 222 -4.26 5.12 4.14
C VAL A 222 -5.40 4.33 4.77
N ILE A 223 -5.34 3.01 4.72
CA ILE A 223 -6.34 2.15 5.37
C ILE A 223 -5.91 1.93 6.82
N VAL A 224 -6.76 2.23 7.77
CA VAL A 224 -6.65 1.77 9.16
C VAL A 224 -7.57 0.56 9.30
N GLY A 225 -7.01 -0.57 9.69
CA GLY A 225 -7.77 -1.80 9.95
C GLY A 225 -7.73 -2.18 11.41
N GLU A 226 -8.86 -2.64 11.94
CA GLU A 226 -8.98 -3.13 13.31
C GLU A 226 -9.45 -4.58 13.31
N ILE A 227 -8.66 -5.44 13.97
CA ILE A 227 -8.92 -6.86 14.11
C ILE A 227 -9.34 -7.17 15.55
N SER A 228 -10.56 -7.68 15.68
CA SER A 228 -11.16 -8.16 16.92
C SER A 228 -11.65 -9.59 16.75
N GLY A 229 -10.81 -10.57 17.10
CA GLY A 229 -11.04 -11.97 16.76
C GLY A 229 -11.05 -12.16 15.24
N LYS A 230 -12.15 -12.71 14.70
CA LYS A 230 -12.36 -12.90 13.25
C LYS A 230 -13.00 -11.71 12.54
N MET A 231 -13.37 -10.66 13.28
CA MET A 231 -13.94 -9.45 12.70
C MET A 231 -12.80 -8.52 12.25
N ILE A 232 -12.90 -8.01 11.03
CA ILE A 232 -11.98 -7.01 10.48
C ILE A 232 -12.80 -5.81 10.03
N ASP A 233 -12.58 -4.67 10.67
CA ASP A 233 -13.14 -3.37 10.26
C ASP A 233 -12.06 -2.58 9.53
N LEU A 234 -12.40 -1.97 8.40
CA LEU A 234 -11.48 -1.13 7.63
C LEU A 234 -12.01 0.29 7.59
N LYS A 235 -11.11 1.28 7.67
CA LYS A 235 -11.43 2.70 7.50
C LYS A 235 -10.36 3.37 6.66
N LEU A 236 -10.77 4.08 5.61
CA LEU A 236 -9.84 4.91 4.85
C LEU A 236 -9.70 6.27 5.55
N ARG A 237 -8.47 6.59 5.96
CA ARG A 237 -8.10 7.87 6.56
C ARG A 237 -7.45 8.74 5.50
N SER A 238 -8.10 9.85 5.15
CA SER A 238 -7.53 10.80 4.20
C SER A 238 -6.28 11.47 4.77
N LEU A 239 -5.23 11.55 3.96
CA LEU A 239 -4.07 12.37 4.26
C LEU A 239 -4.24 13.75 3.63
N LYS A 240 -3.69 14.79 4.27
CA LYS A 240 -3.74 16.13 3.69
C LYS A 240 -2.62 16.24 2.66
N CYS A 241 -2.95 16.69 1.45
CA CYS A 241 -1.95 17.10 0.48
C CYS A 241 -1.92 18.63 0.43
N PRO A 242 -0.90 19.28 1.04
CA PRO A 242 -0.79 20.73 0.99
C PRO A 242 -0.71 21.24 -0.45
N GLN A 243 -1.41 22.35 -0.72
CA GLN A 243 -1.62 22.87 -2.09
C GLN A 243 -0.31 23.20 -2.79
N GLU A 244 0.72 23.61 -2.05
CA GLU A 244 2.05 23.90 -2.55
C GLU A 244 2.78 22.70 -3.18
N TYR A 245 2.32 21.47 -2.90
CA TYR A 245 2.90 20.25 -3.45
C TYR A 245 2.16 19.70 -4.66
N LYS A 246 1.01 20.31 -5.01
CA LYS A 246 0.17 19.88 -6.11
C LYS A 246 0.69 20.45 -7.43
N ILE A 247 0.86 19.58 -8.42
CA ILE A 247 1.39 19.95 -9.74
C ILE A 247 0.26 20.50 -10.62
N PHE A 248 0.52 21.61 -11.33
CA PHE A 248 -0.32 22.05 -12.46
C PHE A 248 -0.14 21.07 -13.63
N SER A 249 -1.19 20.39 -14.07
CA SER A 249 -1.11 19.57 -15.28
C SER A 249 -0.88 20.49 -16.49
N ARG A 250 0.33 20.46 -17.06
CA ARG A 250 0.62 21.12 -18.34
C ARG A 250 -0.08 20.35 -19.45
N ARG A 251 -1.17 20.94 -19.95
CA ARG A 251 -2.08 20.53 -21.05
C ARG A 251 -3.42 20.00 -20.56
N GLY A 252 -4.47 20.61 -21.10
CA GLY A 252 -5.88 20.28 -20.90
C GLY A 252 -6.20 18.84 -21.25
N ARG A 253 -6.02 17.95 -20.28
CA ARG A 253 -6.93 16.81 -20.15
C ARG A 253 -8.23 17.40 -19.63
N ASP A 254 -9.22 17.48 -20.50
CA ASP A 254 -10.59 17.79 -20.10
C ASP A 254 -11.10 16.59 -19.29
N TYR A 255 -11.11 16.75 -17.97
CA TYR A 255 -11.37 15.66 -17.01
C TYR A 255 -12.87 15.33 -16.87
N SER A 256 -13.76 16.05 -17.56
CA SER A 256 -15.16 15.62 -17.70
C SER A 256 -15.28 14.18 -18.25
N LYS A 257 -14.30 13.74 -19.05
CA LYS A 257 -14.20 12.35 -19.56
C LYS A 257 -13.50 11.37 -18.63
N GLN A 258 -12.82 11.83 -17.58
CA GLN A 258 -12.22 10.93 -16.57
C GLN A 258 -13.21 10.54 -15.48
N GLN A 259 -14.31 11.28 -15.28
CA GLN A 259 -15.35 10.88 -14.34
C GLN A 259 -15.83 9.43 -14.58
N GLU A 260 -16.03 9.02 -15.84
CA GLU A 260 -16.41 7.64 -16.21
C GLU A 260 -15.34 6.55 -15.95
N SER A 261 -14.08 6.92 -15.73
CA SER A 261 -12.97 5.97 -15.44
C SER A 261 -12.50 6.02 -13.98
N TYR A 262 -12.94 7.04 -13.25
CA TYR A 262 -12.48 7.42 -11.92
C TYR A 262 -13.65 7.71 -10.98
N GLU A 263 -14.83 7.12 -11.21
CA GLU A 263 -15.90 7.22 -10.23
C GLU A 263 -15.40 6.67 -8.89
N PRO A 264 -15.57 7.43 -7.78
CA PRO A 264 -15.40 6.87 -6.46
C PRO A 264 -16.36 5.70 -6.33
N VAL A 265 -15.83 4.48 -6.15
CA VAL A 265 -16.64 3.31 -5.88
C VAL A 265 -17.12 3.43 -4.44
N TYR A 266 -18.26 4.08 -4.26
CA TYR A 266 -18.96 4.17 -2.98
C TYR A 266 -19.83 2.95 -2.79
N HIS A 267 -19.25 1.82 -2.41
CA HIS A 267 -20.03 0.65 -1.97
C HIS A 267 -19.62 0.29 -0.53
N ASN A 268 -20.55 0.65 0.37
CA ASN A 268 -20.64 0.46 1.82
C ASN A 268 -19.48 1.01 2.68
N GLU A 269 -19.84 2.05 3.43
CA GLU A 269 -19.15 2.84 4.46
C GLU A 269 -17.79 2.32 4.99
N LEU A 270 -16.70 2.60 4.27
CA LEU A 270 -15.52 3.12 4.98
C LEU A 270 -15.94 4.49 5.52
N LYS A 271 -16.16 4.64 6.84
CA LYS A 271 -16.46 5.94 7.42
C LYS A 271 -15.28 6.89 7.19
N TRP A 272 -15.53 7.90 6.35
CA TRP A 272 -14.62 9.00 6.10
C TRP A 272 -14.64 9.95 7.30
N ASP A 273 -13.87 9.61 8.33
CA ASP A 273 -13.58 10.59 9.36
C ASP A 273 -12.45 11.48 8.86
N MET A 274 -12.79 12.70 8.44
CA MET A 274 -11.83 13.79 8.41
C MET A 274 -11.31 13.95 9.84
N LEU A 275 -10.01 13.74 10.07
CA LEU A 275 -9.36 14.26 11.27
C LEU A 275 -9.50 15.79 11.23
N ARG A 276 -10.57 16.29 11.85
CA ARG A 276 -10.71 17.69 12.21
C ARG A 276 -9.76 17.87 13.41
N ASN A 277 -8.75 18.72 13.23
CA ASN A 277 -7.98 19.25 14.34
C ASN A 277 -8.92 19.96 15.33
#